data_AF-A0A0F9K2H9-F1
#
_entry.id   AF-A0A0F9K2H9-F1
#
_cell.length_a   1.000
_cell.length_b   1.000
_cell.length_c   1.000
_cell.angle_alpha   90.00
_cell.angle_beta   90.00
_cell.angle_gamma   90.00
#
_symmetry.space_group_name_H-M   'P 1'
#
loop_
_entity.id
_entity.type
_entity.pdbx_description
1 polymer ?
#
loop_
_entity_poly.entity_id
_entity_poly.type
_entity_poly.pdbx_seq_one_letter_code
_entity_poly.pdbx_strand_id
1 'polypeptide(L)'
;MLFGHKKGSFTERHYVLATKGFTLLWGIVAIGIASIANLFDNLIQLVNIIGSIFYGNVLGIFLLALFFKFVKGNAVFFAAILTQLIVFVLFYTLIFNFPEGEEKLGYLWLNFIGSGLVILIASAFEGFDRLLKNPPVGN
;
A
#
# COMPACT_ATOMS: atom_id res chain seq x y z
N MET A 1 -45.40 -0.99 -3.71
CA MET A 1 -44.02 -0.86 -4.20
C MET A 1 -43.23 -0.10 -3.13
N LEU A 2 -42.62 -0.82 -2.18
CA LEU A 2 -42.04 -0.24 -0.96
C LEU A 2 -40.63 -0.80 -0.75
N PHE A 3 -39.75 0.08 -0.27
CA PHE A 3 -38.38 -0.12 0.19
C PHE A 3 -37.27 -0.19 -0.87
N GLY A 4 -36.99 0.97 -1.48
CA GLY A 4 -35.64 1.29 -1.93
C GLY A 4 -34.78 1.69 -0.73
N HIS A 5 -33.74 0.91 -0.42
CA HIS A 5 -32.72 1.22 0.57
C HIS A 5 -32.06 2.59 0.30
N LYS A 6 -32.47 3.65 1.00
CA LYS A 6 -31.65 4.86 1.12
C LYS A 6 -30.61 4.64 2.22
N LYS A 7 -29.41 4.16 1.85
CA LYS A 7 -28.20 4.49 2.61
C LYS A 7 -28.04 6.01 2.52
N GLY A 8 -27.93 6.70 3.65
CA GLY A 8 -27.91 8.16 3.73
C GLY A 8 -26.92 8.77 2.73
N SER A 9 -27.45 9.31 1.63
CA SER A 9 -26.67 10.08 0.67
C SER A 9 -26.40 11.42 1.34
N PHE A 10 -25.18 11.61 1.85
CA PHE A 10 -24.72 12.96 2.18
C PHE A 10 -25.01 13.87 0.98
N THR A 11 -25.55 15.06 1.23
CA THR A 11 -25.88 16.02 0.17
C THR A 11 -24.63 16.31 -0.65
N GLU A 12 -24.73 16.55 -1.97
CA GLU A 12 -23.58 16.91 -2.81
C GLU A 12 -22.75 18.05 -2.19
N ARG A 13 -23.43 18.99 -1.53
CA ARG A 13 -22.83 20.07 -0.75
C ARG A 13 -21.87 19.59 0.34
N HIS A 14 -22.18 18.48 1.02
CA HIS A 14 -21.30 17.87 2.02
C HIS A 14 -20.03 17.29 1.40
N TYR A 15 -20.13 16.55 0.29
CA TYR A 15 -18.95 16.04 -0.41
C TYR A 15 -18.05 17.17 -0.92
N VAL A 16 -18.63 18.24 -1.47
CA VAL A 16 -17.87 19.41 -1.94
C VAL A 16 -17.16 20.09 -0.77
N LEU A 17 -17.82 20.25 0.38
CA LEU A 17 -17.19 20.82 1.59
C LEU A 17 -16.07 19.93 2.13
N ALA A 18 -16.29 18.61 2.16
CA ALA A 18 -15.29 17.64 2.61
C ALA A 18 -14.05 17.63 1.70
N THR A 19 -14.23 17.58 0.38
CA THR A 19 -13.12 17.64 -0.59
C THR A 19 -12.37 18.96 -0.48
N LYS A 20 -13.06 20.10 -0.35
CA LYS A 20 -12.41 21.40 -0.13
C LYS A 20 -11.59 21.43 1.15
N GLY A 21 -12.11 20.88 2.24
CA GLY A 21 -11.38 20.74 3.51
C GLY A 21 -10.14 19.86 3.37
N PHE A 22 -10.26 18.72 2.67
CA PHE A 22 -9.13 17.83 2.38
C PHE A 22 -8.07 18.52 1.50
N THR A 23 -8.47 19.23 0.45
CA THR A 23 -7.56 20.01 -0.40
C THR A 23 -6.83 21.08 0.41
N LEU A 24 -7.53 21.78 1.32
CA LEU A 24 -6.91 22.77 2.19
C LEU A 24 -5.88 22.14 3.13
N LEU A 25 -6.23 21.02 3.76
CA LEU A 25 -5.33 20.26 4.62
C LEU A 25 -4.08 19.82 3.86
N TRP A 26 -4.26 19.26 2.65
CA TRP A 26 -3.13 18.87 1.80
C TRP A 26 -2.26 20.06 1.39
N GLY A 27 -2.86 21.21 1.12
CA GLY A 27 -2.15 22.46 0.85
C GLY A 27 -1.27 22.89 2.04
N ILE A 28 -1.80 22.82 3.27
CA ILE A 28 -1.04 23.12 4.49
C ILE A 28 0.13 22.14 4.66
N VAL A 29 -0.11 20.84 4.46
CA VAL A 29 0.95 19.82 4.50
C VAL A 29 2.03 20.10 3.46
N ALA A 30 1.65 20.48 2.23
CA ALA A 30 2.59 20.81 1.16
C ALA A 30 3.46 22.05 1.50
N ILE A 31 2.86 23.10 2.07
CA ILE A 31 3.61 24.28 2.55
C ILE A 31 4.57 23.89 3.67
N GLY A 32 4.14 23.02 4.59
CA GLY A 32 4.99 22.47 5.65
C GLY A 32 6.20 21.72 5.10
N ILE A 33 5.98 20.79 4.16
CA ILE A 33 7.05 20.06 3.47
C ILE A 33 7.99 21.01 2.73
N ALA A 34 7.45 22.03 2.03
CA ALA A 34 8.27 23.03 1.35
C ALA A 34 9.18 23.82 2.31
N SER A 35 8.73 24.03 3.55
CA SER A 35 9.51 24.75 4.58
C SER A 35 10.70 23.93 5.09
N ILE A 36 10.59 22.60 5.13
CA ILE A 36 11.66 21.68 5.53
C ILE A 36 12.44 21.11 4.33
N ALA A 37 12.01 21.37 3.09
CA ALA A 37 12.63 20.83 1.88
C ALA A 37 14.12 21.15 1.77
N ASN A 38 14.54 22.33 2.24
CA ASN A 38 15.94 22.77 2.19
C ASN A 38 16.88 21.99 3.15
N LEU A 39 16.35 21.17 4.07
CA LEU A 39 17.16 20.30 4.94
C LEU A 39 17.61 19.02 4.24
N PHE A 40 17.06 18.71 3.06
CA PHE A 40 17.39 17.49 2.34
C PHE A 40 18.31 17.81 1.17
N ASP A 41 19.46 17.15 1.11
CA ASP A 41 20.46 17.35 0.06
C ASP A 41 19.94 17.02 -1.34
N ASN A 42 19.02 16.06 -1.45
CA ASN A 42 18.39 15.71 -2.72
C ASN A 42 16.90 15.34 -2.55
N LEU A 43 16.03 16.28 -2.94
CA LEU A 43 14.57 16.11 -2.88
C LEU A 43 14.06 14.95 -3.74
N ILE A 44 14.68 14.72 -4.90
CA ILE A 44 14.29 13.63 -5.80
C ILE A 44 14.60 12.28 -5.12
N GLN A 45 15.76 12.16 -4.48
CA GLN A 45 16.13 10.97 -3.72
C GLN A 45 15.18 10.73 -2.56
N LEU A 46 14.85 11.76 -1.78
CA LEU A 46 13.91 11.64 -0.67
C LEU A 46 12.54 11.12 -1.13
N VAL A 47 11.99 11.72 -2.19
CA VAL A 47 10.69 11.29 -2.74
C VAL A 47 10.76 9.85 -3.27
N ASN A 48 11.89 9.44 -3.84
CA ASN A 48 12.07 8.09 -4.35
C ASN A 48 12.22 7.04 -3.24
N ILE A 49 12.84 7.40 -2.11
CA ILE A 49 12.89 6.56 -0.91
C ILE A 49 11.48 6.39 -0.34
N ILE A 50 10.75 7.48 -0.12
CA ILE A 50 9.37 7.44 0.37
C ILE A 50 8.49 6.63 -0.59
N GLY A 51 8.59 6.91 -1.88
CA GLY A 51 7.90 6.16 -2.93
C GLY A 51 8.21 4.67 -2.83
N SER A 52 9.46 4.29 -2.67
CA SER A 52 9.86 2.88 -2.64
C SER A 52 9.33 2.10 -1.42
N ILE A 53 9.08 2.77 -0.30
CA ILE A 53 8.51 2.16 0.92
C ILE A 53 7.02 1.83 0.74
N PHE A 54 6.28 2.58 -0.09
CA PHE A 54 4.83 2.41 -0.25
C PHE A 54 4.42 1.84 -1.61
N TYR A 55 5.11 2.23 -2.68
CA TYR A 55 4.72 1.91 -4.06
C TYR A 55 4.86 0.43 -4.38
N GLY A 56 5.85 -0.26 -3.82
CA GLY A 56 5.96 -1.72 -3.99
C GLY A 56 4.67 -2.44 -3.61
N ASN A 57 4.12 -2.11 -2.44
CA ASN A 57 2.87 -2.70 -1.95
C ASN A 57 1.68 -2.37 -2.88
N VAL A 58 1.51 -1.08 -3.22
CA VAL A 58 0.43 -0.61 -4.10
C VAL A 58 0.51 -1.24 -5.50
N LEU A 59 1.71 -1.32 -6.06
CA LEU A 59 1.97 -1.97 -7.35
C LEU A 59 1.62 -3.45 -7.30
N GLY A 60 2.00 -4.17 -6.24
CA GLY A 60 1.64 -5.59 -6.07
C GLY A 60 0.14 -5.84 -6.03
N ILE A 61 -0.60 -5.00 -5.30
CA ILE A 61 -2.08 -5.05 -5.26
C ILE A 61 -2.67 -4.79 -6.66
N PHE A 62 -2.14 -3.79 -7.36
CA PHE A 62 -2.58 -3.46 -8.71
C PHE A 62 -2.33 -4.62 -9.70
N LEU A 63 -1.16 -5.25 -9.63
CA LEU A 63 -0.84 -6.42 -10.45
C LEU A 63 -1.74 -7.62 -10.13
N LEU A 64 -2.04 -7.89 -8.85
CA LEU A 64 -3.02 -8.91 -8.46
C LEU A 64 -4.39 -8.64 -9.07
N ALA A 65 -4.87 -7.39 -9.01
CA ALA A 65 -6.16 -7.01 -9.56
C ALA A 65 -6.23 -7.19 -11.09
N LEU A 66 -5.13 -6.96 -11.80
CA LEU A 66 -5.07 -7.11 -13.27
C LEU A 66 -4.89 -8.57 -13.73
N PHE A 67 -3.91 -9.27 -13.17
CA PHE A 67 -3.47 -10.58 -13.68
C PHE A 67 -4.11 -11.77 -12.94
N PHE A 68 -4.47 -11.61 -11.67
CA PHE A 68 -4.87 -12.70 -10.79
C PHE A 68 -6.33 -12.58 -10.34
N LYS A 69 -7.27 -12.64 -11.30
CA LYS A 69 -8.72 -12.49 -11.09
C LYS A 69 -9.35 -13.49 -10.11
N PHE A 70 -8.60 -14.52 -9.71
CA PHE A 70 -9.05 -15.58 -8.81
C PHE A 70 -8.74 -15.30 -7.33
N VAL A 71 -7.94 -14.28 -7.02
CA VAL A 71 -7.58 -13.91 -5.64
C VAL A 71 -8.65 -13.00 -5.06
N LYS A 72 -9.19 -13.36 -3.89
CA LYS A 72 -10.24 -12.57 -3.22
C LYS A 72 -9.67 -11.32 -2.56
N GLY A 73 -10.46 -10.24 -2.54
CA GLY A 73 -10.07 -8.98 -1.90
C GLY A 73 -9.65 -9.10 -0.44
N ASN A 74 -10.25 -10.04 0.33
CA ASN A 74 -9.83 -10.30 1.70
C ASN A 74 -8.39 -10.82 1.79
N ALA A 75 -7.99 -11.74 0.90
CA ALA A 75 -6.61 -12.25 0.86
C ALA A 75 -5.63 -11.13 0.49
N VAL A 76 -5.99 -10.29 -0.48
CA VAL A 76 -5.20 -9.11 -0.87
C VAL A 76 -5.05 -8.13 0.29
N PHE A 77 -6.11 -7.87 1.06
CA PHE A 77 -6.09 -6.95 2.19
C PHE A 77 -5.12 -7.41 3.30
N PHE A 78 -5.21 -8.67 3.72
CA PHE A 78 -4.29 -9.21 4.73
C PHE A 78 -2.85 -9.27 4.20
N ALA A 79 -2.65 -9.63 2.93
CA ALA A 79 -1.34 -9.63 2.30
C ALA A 79 -0.72 -8.22 2.24
N ALA A 80 -1.53 -7.20 1.92
CA ALA A 80 -1.08 -5.81 1.85
C ALA A 80 -0.61 -5.28 3.21
N ILE A 81 -1.34 -5.59 4.29
CA ILE A 81 -0.95 -5.19 5.65
C ILE A 81 0.35 -5.89 6.05
N LEU A 82 0.41 -7.21 5.89
CA LEU A 82 1.60 -7.98 6.26
C LEU A 82 2.83 -7.53 5.46
N THR A 83 2.66 -7.32 4.16
CA THR A 83 3.75 -6.83 3.31
C THR A 83 4.21 -5.44 3.70
N GLN A 84 3.29 -4.53 4.06
CA GLN A 84 3.68 -3.20 4.52
C GLN A 84 4.54 -3.25 5.78
N LEU A 85 4.18 -4.13 6.73
CA LEU A 85 4.97 -4.34 7.95
C LEU A 85 6.37 -4.90 7.62
N ILE A 86 6.45 -5.89 6.72
CA ILE A 86 7.73 -6.46 6.28
C ILE A 86 8.59 -5.38 5.61
N VAL A 87 8.03 -4.58 4.71
CA VAL A 87 8.75 -3.49 4.03
C VAL A 87 9.27 -2.46 5.04
N PHE A 88 8.50 -2.10 6.07
CA PHE A 88 8.99 -1.22 7.14
C PHE A 88 10.14 -1.84 7.93
N VAL A 89 10.06 -3.13 8.26
CA VAL A 89 11.17 -3.84 8.92
C VAL A 89 12.41 -3.90 8.04
N LEU A 90 12.26 -4.22 6.75
CA LEU A 90 13.37 -4.24 5.79
C LEU A 90 14.00 -2.87 5.62
N PHE A 91 13.19 -1.82 5.51
CA PHE A 91 13.69 -0.44 5.43
C PHE A 91 14.47 -0.07 6.69
N TYR A 92 13.92 -0.35 7.88
CA TYR A 92 14.60 -0.04 9.14
C TYR A 92 15.91 -0.82 9.31
N THR A 93 15.89 -2.12 9.02
CA THR A 93 17.03 -3.01 9.28
C THR A 93 18.11 -2.98 8.22
N LEU A 94 17.78 -2.78 6.94
CA LEU A 94 18.70 -2.91 5.80
C LEU A 94 19.12 -1.58 5.17
N ILE A 95 18.39 -0.50 5.43
CA ILE A 95 18.65 0.82 4.85
C ILE A 95 18.92 1.84 5.97
N PHE A 96 17.99 2.01 6.91
CA PHE A 96 18.10 3.06 7.93
C PHE A 96 19.19 2.80 8.99
N ASN A 97 19.43 1.54 9.36
CA ASN A 97 20.38 1.17 10.41
C ASN A 97 21.83 1.01 9.92
N PHE A 98 22.07 1.10 8.62
CA PHE A 98 23.41 1.02 8.05
C PHE A 98 23.94 2.43 7.73
N PRO A 99 25.21 2.74 8.05
CA PRO A 99 25.81 4.00 7.65
C PRO A 99 25.82 4.15 6.12
N GLU A 100 25.62 5.38 5.65
CA GLU A 100 25.65 5.72 4.22
C GLU A 100 26.92 5.18 3.56
N GLY A 101 26.76 4.26 2.59
CA GLY A 101 27.86 3.63 1.86
C GLY A 101 28.05 2.12 2.08
N GLU A 102 27.48 1.53 3.13
CA GLU A 102 27.43 0.06 3.35
C GLU A 102 26.01 -0.52 3.23
N GLU A 103 25.15 0.17 2.50
CA GLU A 103 23.79 -0.28 2.26
C GLU A 103 23.79 -1.60 1.48
N LYS A 104 23.37 -2.68 2.14
CA LYS A 104 23.28 -4.01 1.52
C LYS A 104 22.20 -4.06 0.42
N LEU A 105 21.29 -3.09 0.39
CA LEU A 105 20.15 -3.06 -0.51
C LEU A 105 19.76 -1.60 -0.83
N GLY A 106 19.84 -1.19 -2.10
CA GLY A 106 19.36 0.13 -2.51
C GLY A 106 17.83 0.25 -2.37
N TYR A 107 17.34 1.40 -1.89
CA TYR A 107 15.91 1.62 -1.59
C TYR A 107 14.94 1.27 -2.73
N LEU A 108 15.36 1.39 -4.00
CA LEU A 108 14.57 1.01 -5.17
C LEU A 108 14.14 -0.46 -5.17
N TRP A 109 14.94 -1.35 -4.57
CA TRP A 109 14.62 -2.78 -4.46
C TRP A 109 13.38 -3.06 -3.62
N LEU A 110 13.03 -2.15 -2.70
CA LEU A 110 11.80 -2.28 -1.92
C LEU A 110 10.55 -2.31 -2.80
N ASN A 111 10.57 -1.70 -3.99
CA ASN A 111 9.45 -1.78 -4.93
C ASN A 111 9.26 -3.20 -5.46
N PHE A 112 10.36 -3.83 -5.89
CA PHE A 112 10.34 -5.20 -6.40
C PHE A 112 9.98 -6.19 -5.29
N ILE A 113 10.61 -6.06 -4.13
CA ILE A 113 10.36 -6.93 -2.97
C ILE A 113 8.92 -6.75 -2.48
N GLY A 114 8.46 -5.51 -2.31
CA GLY A 114 7.11 -5.22 -1.85
C GLY A 114 6.04 -5.75 -2.80
N SER A 115 6.19 -5.54 -4.11
CA SER A 115 5.22 -6.06 -5.08
C SER A 115 5.22 -7.59 -5.13
N GLY A 116 6.40 -8.21 -5.10
CA GLY A 116 6.53 -9.67 -5.05
C GLY A 116 5.93 -10.28 -3.78
N LEU A 117 6.21 -9.70 -2.62
CA LEU A 117 5.67 -10.17 -1.33
C LEU A 117 4.15 -10.12 -1.30
N VAL A 118 3.53 -9.03 -1.76
CA VAL A 118 2.05 -8.95 -1.84
C VAL A 118 1.49 -10.07 -2.68
N ILE A 119 2.05 -10.29 -3.88
CA ILE A 119 1.58 -11.33 -4.81
C ILE A 119 1.73 -12.71 -4.18
N LEU A 120 2.89 -13.00 -3.58
CA LEU A 120 3.18 -14.30 -2.97
C LEU A 120 2.29 -14.58 -1.77
N ILE A 121 2.18 -13.62 -0.85
CA ILE A 121 1.40 -13.76 0.39
C ILE A 121 -0.10 -13.86 0.04
N ALA A 122 -0.61 -13.03 -0.87
CA ALA A 122 -2.02 -13.09 -1.27
C ALA A 122 -2.35 -14.43 -1.97
N SER A 123 -1.46 -14.91 -2.84
CA SER A 123 -1.63 -16.20 -3.52
C SER A 123 -1.60 -17.37 -2.53
N ALA A 124 -0.70 -17.32 -1.54
CA ALA A 124 -0.62 -18.32 -0.48
C ALA A 124 -1.90 -18.32 0.40
N PHE A 125 -2.38 -17.14 0.82
CA PHE A 125 -3.62 -17.03 1.59
C PHE A 125 -4.84 -17.52 0.82
N GLU A 126 -4.96 -17.15 -0.46
CA GLU A 126 -6.06 -17.64 -1.30
C GLU A 126 -5.98 -19.16 -1.52
N GLY A 127 -4.77 -19.71 -1.72
CA GLY A 127 -4.55 -21.14 -1.83
C GLY A 127 -4.99 -21.90 -0.58
N PHE A 128 -4.64 -21.39 0.60
CA PHE A 128 -5.05 -21.96 1.89
C PHE A 128 -6.56 -21.85 2.13
N ASP A 129 -7.18 -20.70 1.83
CA ASP A 129 -8.64 -20.52 1.94
C ASP A 129 -9.40 -21.49 1.02
N ARG A 130 -8.89 -21.75 -0.18
CA ARG A 130 -9.47 -22.72 -1.12
C ARG A 130 -9.33 -24.15 -0.64
N LEU A 131 -8.17 -24.52 -0.09
CA LEU A 131 -7.92 -25.85 0.45
C LEU A 131 -8.84 -26.15 1.65
N LEU A 132 -9.05 -25.18 2.54
CA LEU A 132 -9.96 -25.33 3.67
C LEU A 132 -11.43 -25.43 3.24
N LYS A 133 -11.83 -24.74 2.17
CA LYS A 133 -13.22 -24.77 1.67
C LYS A 133 -13.55 -26.05 0.89
N ASN A 134 -12.57 -26.63 0.20
CA ASN A 134 -12.73 -27.87 -0.55
C ASN A 134 -11.64 -28.87 -0.14
N PRO A 135 -11.78 -29.54 1.02
CA PRO A 135 -10.82 -30.56 1.44
C PRO A 135 -10.77 -31.68 0.39
N PRO A 136 -9.58 -32.11 -0.07
CA PRO A 136 -9.43 -33.10 -1.14
C PRO A 136 -9.85 -34.53 -0.78
N VAL A 137 -10.55 -34.74 0.34
CA VAL A 137 -11.04 -36.06 0.76
C VAL A 137 -12.45 -35.92 1.33
N GLY A 138 -13.43 -36.51 0.64
CA GLY A 138 -14.79 -36.78 1.17
C GLY A 138 -15.95 -36.64 0.18
N ASN A 139 -15.94 -37.43 -0.90
CA ASN A 139 -17.16 -38.05 -1.42
C ASN A 139 -17.36 -39.38 -0.67
#